data_AF-A0A420YSM6-F1
#
_entry.id   AF-A0A420YSM6-F1
#
_cell.length_a   1.000
_cell.length_b   1.000
_cell.length_c   1.000
_cell.angle_alpha   90.00
_cell.angle_beta   90.00
_cell.angle_gamma   90.00
#
_symmetry.space_group_name_H-M   'P 1'
#
loop_
_entity.id
_entity.type
_entity.pdbx_description
1 polymer ?
#
loop_
_entity_poly.entity_id
_entity_poly.type
_entity_poly.pdbx_seq_one_letter_code
_entity_poly.pdbx_strand_id
1 'polypeptide(L)'
;MTKSLLLEIGLEELPAQYVRTSSEQLATRVEEFFKQENLSFESVEAFATPRRLAVRVNGLEEEQKDRVEIFKGPSLAIAQKDGAWTKAAEGFVRGKGLTTDDIYVETIKDVEYIHVKQLLQGKSTKEVVKKLSSVITDMKFPVTMRWAAHTFEYLRPIHWIVALYGEEVIEEIQVLDVKAGRVSRGHRFLGKDTEIATPEQYEQALAEQFVIVNQDERKALVRKQIEELAAKNAWTVPIDEELLEEVSSILEYPTAFAGTFDEKYLVVPEPVLVTSMKEHQRYFVVYNAKGELQPYFISARNGNDYMIENVAKGNQKV
;
A
#
# COMPACT_ATOMS: atom_id res chain seq x y z
N MET A 1 -5.07 18.64 16.80
CA MET A 1 -4.96 17.22 17.22
C MET A 1 -4.72 16.40 15.96
N THR A 2 -4.06 15.25 16.07
CA THR A 2 -3.77 14.36 14.94
C THR A 2 -4.27 12.96 15.24
N LYS A 3 -4.60 12.21 14.20
CA LYS A 3 -5.04 10.81 14.27
C LYS A 3 -4.35 10.00 13.20
N SER A 4 -4.35 8.69 13.35
CA SER A 4 -3.89 7.79 12.30
C SER A 4 -5.03 7.36 11.38
N LEU A 5 -4.68 6.99 10.15
CA LEU A 5 -5.58 6.39 9.18
C LEU A 5 -5.01 5.05 8.73
N LEU A 6 -5.86 4.04 8.59
CA LEU A 6 -5.51 2.76 7.97
C LEU A 6 -6.35 2.57 6.72
N LEU A 7 -5.71 2.15 5.63
CA LEU A 7 -6.37 1.64 4.43
C LEU A 7 -5.75 0.29 4.05
N GLU A 8 -6.54 -0.79 4.06
CA GLU A 8 -6.17 -2.11 3.55
C GLU A 8 -7.05 -2.47 2.36
N ILE A 9 -6.43 -2.98 1.31
CA ILE A 9 -7.07 -3.57 0.14
C ILE A 9 -6.76 -5.06 0.14
N GLY A 10 -7.76 -5.87 0.48
CA GLY A 10 -7.68 -7.32 0.44
C GLY A 10 -7.92 -7.87 -0.96
N LEU A 11 -7.01 -8.69 -1.46
CA LEU A 11 -6.94 -9.12 -2.85
C LEU A 11 -6.86 -10.65 -2.95
N GLU A 12 -7.21 -11.19 -4.12
CA GLU A 12 -6.75 -12.52 -4.51
C GLU A 12 -5.21 -12.52 -4.65
N GLU A 13 -4.59 -13.69 -4.59
CA GLU A 13 -3.13 -13.83 -4.60
C GLU A 13 -2.43 -13.06 -5.74
N LEU A 14 -1.64 -12.07 -5.33
CA LEU A 14 -0.81 -11.23 -6.17
C LEU A 14 0.39 -12.01 -6.71
N PRO A 15 0.79 -11.78 -7.97
CA PRO A 15 2.08 -12.26 -8.45
C PRO A 15 3.22 -11.60 -7.66
N ALA A 16 4.20 -12.40 -7.22
CA ALA A 16 5.29 -12.00 -6.33
C ALA A 16 5.99 -10.71 -6.79
N GLN A 17 6.32 -10.63 -8.07
CA GLN A 17 7.02 -9.49 -8.71
C GLN A 17 6.27 -8.15 -8.62
N TYR A 18 4.98 -8.15 -8.29
CA TYR A 18 4.17 -6.94 -8.18
C TYR A 18 3.85 -6.54 -6.74
N VAL A 19 4.18 -7.35 -5.73
CA VAL A 19 3.80 -7.09 -4.33
C VAL A 19 4.45 -5.80 -3.82
N ARG A 20 5.79 -5.73 -3.86
CA ARG A 20 6.58 -4.57 -3.39
C ARG A 20 6.21 -3.29 -4.13
N THR A 21 6.19 -3.34 -5.46
CA THR A 21 5.91 -2.18 -6.32
C THR A 21 4.47 -1.68 -6.19
N SER A 22 3.51 -2.57 -5.99
CA SER A 22 2.12 -2.16 -5.71
C SER A 22 1.96 -1.55 -4.32
N SER A 23 2.70 -2.04 -3.33
CA SER A 23 2.74 -1.47 -1.97
C SER A 23 3.26 -0.03 -1.97
N GLU A 24 4.41 0.18 -2.63
CA GLU A 24 5.03 1.51 -2.77
C GLU A 24 4.13 2.48 -3.53
N GLN A 25 3.48 1.99 -4.59
CA GLN A 25 2.53 2.81 -5.35
C GLN A 25 1.33 3.23 -4.48
N LEU A 26 0.76 2.33 -3.69
CA LEU A 26 -0.35 2.67 -2.80
C LEU A 26 0.07 3.76 -1.80
N ALA A 27 1.22 3.61 -1.16
CA ALA A 27 1.77 4.62 -0.25
C ALA A 27 1.97 5.97 -0.94
N THR A 28 2.58 5.98 -2.12
CA THR A 28 2.83 7.20 -2.90
C THR A 28 1.52 7.90 -3.25
N ARG A 29 0.52 7.16 -3.71
CA ARG A 29 -0.79 7.74 -4.07
C ARG A 29 -1.54 8.29 -2.87
N VAL A 30 -1.45 7.63 -1.71
CA VAL A 30 -2.04 8.13 -0.47
C VAL A 30 -1.34 9.41 -0.01
N GLU A 31 -0.01 9.47 -0.08
CA GLU A 31 0.72 10.71 0.20
C GLU A 31 0.31 11.84 -0.75
N GLU A 32 0.27 11.57 -2.06
CA GLU A 32 -0.13 12.54 -3.07
C GLU A 32 -1.55 13.03 -2.86
N PHE A 33 -2.47 12.13 -2.51
CA PHE A 33 -3.86 12.46 -2.19
C PHE A 33 -3.94 13.47 -1.04
N PHE A 34 -3.27 13.21 0.09
CA PHE A 34 -3.31 14.14 1.23
C PHE A 34 -2.57 15.45 0.95
N LYS A 35 -1.47 15.42 0.20
CA LYS A 35 -0.77 16.63 -0.27
C LYS A 35 -1.68 17.51 -1.15
N GLN A 36 -2.40 16.92 -2.10
CA GLN A 36 -3.32 17.63 -2.99
C GLN A 36 -4.52 18.21 -2.24
N GLU A 37 -5.02 17.48 -1.24
CA GLU A 37 -6.08 17.95 -0.35
C GLU A 37 -5.52 18.88 0.76
N ASN A 38 -4.26 19.29 0.74
CA ASN A 38 -3.67 20.21 1.74
C ASN A 38 -3.87 19.75 3.19
N LEU A 39 -3.82 18.43 3.45
CA LEU A 39 -3.84 17.86 4.78
C LEU A 39 -2.42 17.44 5.17
N SER A 40 -1.92 17.96 6.30
CA SER A 40 -0.60 17.58 6.82
C SER A 40 -0.67 16.21 7.51
N PHE A 41 0.42 15.46 7.40
CA PHE A 41 0.63 14.17 8.07
C PHE A 41 2.12 14.02 8.41
N GLU A 42 2.46 13.11 9.31
CA GLU A 42 3.84 12.89 9.75
C GLU A 42 4.55 11.83 8.89
N SER A 43 3.89 10.70 8.63
CA SER A 43 4.48 9.60 7.85
C SER A 43 3.40 8.73 7.20
N VAL A 44 3.82 7.99 6.16
CA VAL A 44 3.04 6.92 5.54
C VAL A 44 3.88 5.65 5.58
N GLU A 45 3.34 4.62 6.24
CA GLU A 45 3.91 3.29 6.30
C GLU A 45 3.18 2.38 5.32
N ALA A 46 3.92 1.53 4.59
CA ALA A 46 3.37 0.61 3.61
C ALA A 46 3.53 -0.83 4.09
N PHE A 47 2.49 -1.63 3.91
CA PHE A 47 2.45 -3.05 4.26
C PHE A 47 1.97 -3.87 3.06
N ALA A 48 2.52 -5.06 2.90
CA ALA A 48 2.13 -5.94 1.81
C ALA A 48 2.31 -7.41 2.12
N THR A 49 1.36 -8.19 1.61
CA THR A 49 1.40 -9.65 1.58
C THR A 49 0.88 -10.13 0.23
N PRO A 50 0.95 -11.43 -0.08
CA PRO A 50 0.38 -11.97 -1.33
C PRO A 50 -1.11 -11.63 -1.50
N ARG A 51 -1.85 -11.39 -0.42
CA ARG A 51 -3.30 -11.17 -0.45
C ARG A 51 -3.74 -9.80 0.03
N ARG A 52 -2.81 -8.87 0.27
CA ARG A 52 -3.17 -7.51 0.72
C ARG A 52 -2.13 -6.47 0.40
N LEU A 53 -2.61 -5.25 0.15
CA LEU A 53 -1.82 -4.02 0.15
C LEU A 53 -2.44 -3.11 1.22
N ALA A 54 -1.64 -2.54 2.10
CA ALA A 54 -2.15 -1.62 3.11
C ALA A 54 -1.20 -0.47 3.37
N VAL A 55 -1.77 0.62 3.87
CA VAL A 55 -1.00 1.77 4.36
C VAL A 55 -1.55 2.28 5.67
N ARG A 56 -0.64 2.72 6.54
CA ARG A 56 -0.96 3.48 7.75
C ARG A 56 -0.40 4.89 7.60
N VAL A 57 -1.26 5.90 7.72
CA VAL A 57 -0.85 7.30 7.75
C VAL A 57 -0.87 7.74 9.20
N ASN A 58 0.27 8.23 9.70
CA ASN A 58 0.40 8.70 11.07
C ASN A 58 0.37 10.22 11.14
N GLY A 59 -0.14 10.76 12.25
CA GLY A 59 -0.11 12.19 12.50
C GLY A 59 -0.97 13.01 11.54
N LEU A 60 -2.04 12.44 10.98
CA LEU A 60 -2.93 13.13 10.05
C LEU A 60 -3.74 14.20 10.80
N GLU A 61 -3.63 15.46 10.37
CA GLU A 61 -4.40 16.58 10.94
C GLU A 61 -5.91 16.30 10.84
N GLU A 62 -6.70 16.80 11.80
CA GLU A 62 -8.16 16.59 11.82
C GLU A 62 -8.94 17.49 10.87
N GLU A 63 -8.30 18.53 10.35
CA GLU A 63 -8.89 19.52 9.45
C GLU A 63 -7.82 20.13 8.55
N GLN A 64 -8.24 20.52 7.35
CA GLN A 64 -7.44 21.37 6.48
C GLN A 64 -7.26 22.73 7.13
N LYS A 65 -6.13 23.38 6.87
CA LYS A 65 -5.94 24.77 7.27
C LYS A 65 -6.81 25.67 6.41
N ASP A 66 -7.41 26.68 7.04
CA ASP A 66 -8.06 27.76 6.33
C ASP A 66 -7.06 28.39 5.35
N ARG A 67 -7.54 28.71 4.15
CA ARG A 67 -6.72 29.36 3.12
C ARG A 67 -7.39 30.61 2.61
N VAL A 68 -6.57 31.60 2.29
CA VAL A 68 -7.03 32.82 1.64
C VAL A 68 -6.74 32.71 0.15
N GLU A 69 -7.79 32.70 -0.66
CA GLU A 69 -7.66 32.80 -2.12
C GLU A 69 -7.91 34.24 -2.57
N ILE A 70 -7.07 34.72 -3.48
CA ILE A 70 -7.19 36.04 -4.09
C ILE A 70 -7.87 35.86 -5.45
N PHE A 71 -9.05 36.46 -5.60
CA PHE A 71 -9.76 36.48 -6.87
C PHE A 71 -9.58 37.83 -7.54
N LYS A 72 -9.11 37.78 -8.79
CA LYS A 72 -9.07 38.94 -9.68
C LYS A 72 -10.45 39.13 -10.32
N GLY A 73 -10.98 40.34 -10.20
CA GLY A 73 -12.23 40.77 -10.81
C GLY A 73 -12.01 41.61 -12.07
N PRO A 74 -13.07 42.29 -12.56
CA PRO A 74 -12.98 43.22 -13.68
C PRO A 74 -12.02 44.38 -13.42
N SER A 75 -11.64 45.11 -14.47
CA SER A 75 -10.83 46.33 -14.31
C SER A 75 -11.59 47.38 -13.51
N LEU A 76 -10.87 48.26 -12.81
CA LEU A 76 -11.47 49.31 -11.98
C LEU A 76 -12.41 50.20 -12.82
N ALA A 77 -12.03 50.51 -14.06
CA ALA A 77 -12.85 51.28 -15.00
C ALA A 77 -14.21 50.66 -15.33
N ILE A 78 -14.36 49.33 -15.22
CA ILE A 78 -15.62 48.61 -15.39
C ILE A 78 -16.33 48.42 -14.04
N ALA A 79 -15.54 48.21 -12.99
CA ALA A 79 -16.01 47.92 -11.66
C ALA A 79 -16.58 49.15 -10.93
N GLN A 80 -16.13 50.36 -11.25
CA GLN A 80 -16.54 51.59 -10.58
C GLN A 80 -16.95 52.67 -11.59
N LYS A 81 -18.07 53.33 -11.33
CA LYS A 81 -18.58 54.46 -12.12
C LYS A 81 -19.14 55.54 -11.20
N ASP A 82 -18.75 56.79 -11.43
CA ASP A 82 -19.19 57.97 -10.65
C ASP A 82 -18.99 57.81 -9.13
N GLY A 83 -17.90 57.12 -8.73
CA GLY A 83 -17.58 56.84 -7.32
C GLY A 83 -18.35 55.68 -6.70
N ALA A 84 -19.28 55.06 -7.42
CA ALA A 84 -20.07 53.92 -6.96
C ALA A 84 -19.65 52.60 -7.63
N TRP A 85 -19.78 51.48 -6.92
CA TRP A 85 -19.57 50.15 -7.47
C TRP A 85 -20.66 49.79 -8.48
N THR A 86 -20.26 49.21 -9.62
CA THR A 86 -21.19 48.78 -10.65
C THR A 86 -21.78 47.40 -10.34
N LYS A 87 -22.86 47.03 -11.02
CA LYS A 87 -23.44 45.68 -10.94
C LYS A 87 -22.44 44.57 -11.28
N ALA A 88 -21.42 44.87 -12.08
CA ALA A 88 -20.36 43.92 -12.39
C ALA A 88 -19.46 43.65 -11.16
N ALA A 89 -19.10 44.69 -10.42
CA ALA A 89 -18.36 44.56 -9.16
C ALA A 89 -19.20 43.85 -8.09
N GLU A 90 -20.45 44.27 -7.89
CA GLU A 90 -21.39 43.66 -6.93
C GLU A 90 -21.64 42.17 -7.26
N GLY A 91 -21.85 41.86 -8.54
CA GLY A 91 -22.03 40.48 -9.00
C GLY A 91 -20.80 39.61 -8.78
N PHE A 92 -19.61 40.18 -9.00
CA PHE A 92 -18.33 39.51 -8.78
C PHE A 92 -18.13 39.14 -7.30
N VAL A 93 -18.24 40.10 -6.39
CA VAL A 93 -18.03 39.84 -4.95
C VAL A 93 -19.11 38.94 -4.35
N ARG A 94 -20.37 39.12 -4.76
CA ARG A 94 -21.47 38.24 -4.33
C ARG A 94 -21.27 36.80 -4.80
N GLY A 95 -20.73 36.60 -6.00
CA GLY A 95 -20.36 35.27 -6.52
C GLY A 95 -19.27 34.58 -5.70
N LYS A 96 -18.55 35.32 -4.86
CA LYS A 96 -17.54 34.83 -3.90
C LYS A 96 -18.04 34.83 -2.46
N GLY A 97 -19.32 35.13 -2.22
CA GLY A 97 -19.89 35.23 -0.87
C GLY A 97 -19.35 36.41 -0.06
N LEU A 98 -18.80 37.42 -0.72
CA LEU A 98 -18.22 38.63 -0.13
C LEU A 98 -19.05 39.86 -0.49
N THR A 99 -18.70 40.99 0.11
CA THR A 99 -19.34 42.29 -0.13
C THR A 99 -18.39 43.24 -0.86
N THR A 100 -18.91 44.38 -1.30
CA THR A 100 -18.10 45.42 -1.93
C THR A 100 -17.08 46.04 -0.97
N ASP A 101 -17.26 45.89 0.34
CA ASP A 101 -16.35 46.40 1.36
C ASP A 101 -15.04 45.59 1.41
N ASP A 102 -15.05 44.36 0.88
CA ASP A 102 -13.90 43.47 0.79
C ASP A 102 -13.01 43.73 -0.45
N ILE A 103 -13.41 44.69 -1.30
CA ILE A 103 -12.69 45.02 -2.53
C ILE A 103 -11.42 45.82 -2.20
N TYR A 104 -10.29 45.39 -2.78
CA TYR A 104 -9.08 46.19 -2.89
C TYR A 104 -8.63 46.29 -4.35
N VAL A 105 -7.86 47.32 -4.68
CA VAL A 105 -7.40 47.57 -6.05
C VAL A 105 -5.93 47.19 -6.16
N GLU A 106 -5.57 46.49 -7.24
CA GLU A 106 -4.19 46.14 -7.57
C GLU A 106 -3.88 46.48 -9.03
N THR A 107 -2.71 47.08 -9.27
CA THR A 107 -2.25 47.46 -10.62
C THR A 107 -1.44 46.33 -11.22
N ILE A 108 -1.89 45.80 -12.36
CA ILE A 108 -1.20 44.73 -13.10
C ILE A 108 -0.97 45.23 -14.53
N LYS A 109 0.31 45.44 -14.90
CA LYS A 109 0.72 45.94 -16.22
C LYS A 109 -0.02 47.24 -16.60
N ASP A 110 0.06 48.24 -15.72
CA ASP A 110 -0.53 49.59 -15.87
C ASP A 110 -2.07 49.64 -15.96
N VAL A 111 -2.76 48.54 -15.63
CA VAL A 111 -4.22 48.48 -15.54
C VAL A 111 -4.62 48.12 -14.12
N GLU A 112 -5.48 48.93 -13.52
CA GLU A 112 -6.07 48.69 -12.20
C GLU A 112 -7.21 47.66 -12.30
N TYR A 113 -7.18 46.66 -11.44
CA TYR A 113 -8.22 45.66 -11.29
C TYR A 113 -8.76 45.64 -9.86
N ILE A 114 -10.03 45.28 -9.70
CA ILE A 114 -10.55 44.95 -8.38
C ILE A 114 -10.17 43.52 -8.00
N HIS A 115 -9.87 43.31 -6.73
CA HIS A 115 -9.53 42.03 -6.15
C HIS A 115 -10.29 41.84 -4.84
N VAL A 116 -10.53 40.58 -4.47
CA VAL A 116 -11.07 40.22 -3.16
C VAL A 116 -10.29 39.05 -2.58
N LYS A 117 -10.16 39.04 -1.24
CA LYS A 117 -9.62 37.92 -0.48
C LYS A 117 -10.78 37.10 0.06
N GLN A 118 -10.93 35.87 -0.42
CA GLN A 118 -11.91 34.93 0.11
C GLN A 118 -11.23 34.02 1.11
N LEU A 119 -11.71 34.00 2.35
CA LEU A 119 -11.35 32.96 3.32
C LEU A 119 -12.12 31.69 2.97
N LEU A 120 -11.41 30.65 2.56
CA LEU A 120 -11.96 29.32 2.38
C LEU A 120 -11.68 28.52 3.65
N GLN A 121 -12.75 28.19 4.36
CA GLN A 121 -12.67 27.32 5.52
C GLN A 121 -12.18 25.94 5.10
N GLY A 122 -11.24 25.41 5.88
CA GLY A 122 -10.78 24.04 5.72
C GLY A 122 -11.92 23.04 5.92
N LYS A 123 -11.82 21.89 5.24
CA LYS A 123 -12.72 20.76 5.49
C LYS A 123 -12.15 19.88 6.60
N SER A 124 -13.03 19.25 7.36
CA SER A 124 -12.62 18.18 8.26
C SER A 124 -12.02 17.02 7.47
N THR A 125 -11.06 16.32 8.07
CA THR A 125 -10.44 15.14 7.47
C THR A 125 -11.47 14.06 7.17
N LYS A 126 -12.52 13.94 7.99
CA LYS A 126 -13.67 13.05 7.73
C LYS A 126 -14.34 13.32 6.38
N GLU A 127 -14.48 14.58 5.97
CA GLU A 127 -15.03 14.91 4.64
C GLU A 127 -14.03 14.65 3.51
N VAL A 128 -12.74 14.84 3.76
CA VAL A 128 -11.69 14.64 2.75
C VAL A 128 -11.53 13.15 2.43
N VAL A 129 -11.43 12.29 3.46
CA VAL A 129 -11.15 10.86 3.30
C VAL A 129 -12.26 10.08 2.58
N LYS A 130 -13.46 10.64 2.43
CA LYS A 130 -14.54 10.05 1.61
C LYS A 130 -14.12 9.84 0.16
N LYS A 131 -13.18 10.65 -0.33
CA LYS A 131 -12.65 10.54 -1.70
C LYS A 131 -11.53 9.50 -1.83
N LEU A 132 -11.05 8.91 -0.74
CA LEU A 132 -9.89 8.01 -0.75
C LEU A 132 -10.12 6.75 -1.61
N SER A 133 -11.37 6.39 -1.91
CA SER A 133 -11.72 5.36 -2.90
C SER A 133 -11.04 5.57 -4.25
N SER A 134 -10.83 6.84 -4.67
CA SER A 134 -10.16 7.13 -5.94
C SER A 134 -8.72 6.62 -5.94
N VAL A 135 -8.03 6.67 -4.80
CA VAL A 135 -6.67 6.13 -4.67
C VAL A 135 -6.65 4.64 -5.00
N ILE A 136 -7.64 3.90 -4.52
CA ILE A 136 -7.77 2.46 -4.80
C ILE A 136 -7.99 2.25 -6.29
N THR A 137 -8.95 2.94 -6.90
CA THR A 137 -9.32 2.73 -8.31
C THR A 137 -8.29 3.26 -9.30
N ASP A 138 -7.46 4.22 -8.90
CA ASP A 138 -6.45 4.84 -9.77
C ASP A 138 -5.12 4.09 -9.80
N MET A 139 -4.95 3.05 -8.96
CA MET A 139 -3.81 2.15 -9.01
C MET A 139 -3.57 1.64 -10.44
N LYS A 140 -2.30 1.66 -10.86
CA LYS A 140 -1.85 1.25 -12.19
C LYS A 140 -1.03 -0.01 -12.09
N PHE A 141 -1.34 -0.97 -12.94
CA PHE A 141 -0.65 -2.25 -12.96
C PHE A 141 -0.21 -2.57 -14.39
N PRO A 142 0.95 -3.22 -14.57
CA PRO A 142 1.43 -3.62 -15.89
C PRO A 142 0.58 -4.73 -16.52
N VAL A 143 -0.12 -5.49 -15.68
CA VAL A 143 -1.12 -6.48 -16.07
C VAL A 143 -2.38 -6.27 -15.23
N THR A 144 -3.54 -6.36 -15.88
CA THR A 144 -4.83 -6.20 -15.23
C THR A 144 -5.76 -7.34 -15.63
N MET A 145 -6.77 -7.57 -14.79
CA MET A 145 -7.86 -8.49 -15.05
C MET A 145 -9.18 -7.74 -14.88
N ARG A 146 -10.17 -8.10 -15.68
CA ARG A 146 -11.56 -7.69 -15.47
C ARG A 146 -12.26 -8.67 -14.55
N TRP A 147 -13.11 -8.14 -13.69
CA TRP A 147 -13.90 -8.97 -12.80
C TRP A 147 -15.32 -9.17 -13.34
N ALA A 148 -15.67 -10.43 -13.62
CA ALA A 148 -16.99 -10.82 -14.10
C ALA A 148 -17.44 -9.97 -15.31
N ALA A 149 -18.60 -9.30 -15.20
CA ALA A 149 -19.15 -8.44 -16.25
C ALA A 149 -18.77 -6.96 -16.08
N HIS A 150 -17.92 -6.61 -15.10
CA HIS A 150 -17.51 -5.23 -14.86
C HIS A 150 -16.39 -4.81 -15.81
N THR A 151 -16.39 -3.52 -16.16
CA THR A 151 -15.29 -2.89 -16.92
C THR A 151 -14.14 -2.44 -16.04
N PHE A 152 -14.28 -2.57 -14.72
CA PHE A 152 -13.23 -2.25 -13.76
C PHE A 152 -12.09 -3.26 -13.88
N GLU A 153 -10.87 -2.72 -14.05
CA GLU A 153 -9.65 -3.47 -14.24
C GLU A 153 -8.74 -3.27 -13.03
N TYR A 154 -8.24 -4.37 -12.47
CA TYR A 154 -7.34 -4.36 -11.32
C TYR A 154 -6.31 -5.48 -11.43
N LEU A 155 -5.25 -5.47 -10.62
CA LEU A 155 -4.24 -6.53 -10.64
C LEU A 155 -4.84 -7.91 -10.35
N ARG A 156 -5.73 -7.95 -9.35
CA ARG A 156 -6.47 -9.12 -8.88
C ARG A 156 -7.83 -8.69 -8.31
N PRO A 157 -8.83 -9.57 -8.22
CA PRO A 157 -10.11 -9.26 -7.56
C PRO A 157 -9.91 -8.76 -6.12
N ILE A 158 -10.67 -7.73 -5.74
CA ILE A 158 -10.74 -7.21 -4.37
C ILE A 158 -11.80 -8.01 -3.60
N HIS A 159 -11.46 -8.45 -2.39
CA HIS A 159 -12.32 -9.31 -1.56
C HIS A 159 -12.78 -8.65 -0.25
N TRP A 160 -12.00 -7.71 0.28
CA TRP A 160 -12.37 -6.90 1.45
C TRP A 160 -11.60 -5.58 1.44
N ILE A 161 -12.13 -4.58 2.16
CA ILE A 161 -11.45 -3.31 2.39
C ILE A 161 -11.55 -3.00 3.89
N VAL A 162 -10.43 -2.66 4.52
CA VAL A 162 -10.43 -2.04 5.85
C VAL A 162 -10.09 -0.58 5.67
N ALA A 163 -10.93 0.32 6.21
CA ALA A 163 -10.62 1.74 6.18
C ALA A 163 -11.05 2.41 7.49
N LEU A 164 -10.07 2.88 8.25
CA LEU A 164 -10.26 3.44 9.59
C LEU A 164 -9.61 4.82 9.69
N TYR A 165 -10.28 5.75 10.36
CA TYR A 165 -9.71 7.01 10.80
C TYR A 165 -9.85 7.11 12.34
N GLY A 166 -8.74 6.89 13.05
CA GLY A 166 -8.80 6.52 14.47
C GLY A 166 -9.62 5.24 14.65
N GLU A 167 -10.64 5.26 15.50
CA GLU A 167 -11.54 4.12 15.76
C GLU A 167 -12.74 4.02 14.79
N GLU A 168 -12.94 5.04 13.96
CA GLU A 168 -14.12 5.16 13.10
C GLU A 168 -13.88 4.53 11.73
N VAL A 169 -14.86 3.76 11.26
CA VAL A 169 -14.87 3.23 9.89
C VAL A 169 -15.21 4.35 8.91
N ILE A 170 -14.49 4.42 7.79
CA ILE A 170 -14.78 5.36 6.70
C ILE A 170 -15.77 4.68 5.74
N GLU A 171 -17.06 4.78 6.04
CA GLU A 171 -18.13 4.03 5.36
C GLU A 171 -18.32 4.39 3.88
N GLU A 172 -17.88 5.58 3.46
CA GLU A 172 -17.95 6.02 2.07
C GLU A 172 -16.96 5.30 1.15
N ILE A 173 -15.98 4.58 1.72
CA ILE A 173 -15.03 3.82 0.93
C ILE A 173 -15.67 2.54 0.42
N GLN A 174 -15.77 2.44 -0.90
CA GLN A 174 -16.26 1.25 -1.59
C GLN A 174 -15.64 1.16 -2.98
N VAL A 175 -15.41 -0.07 -3.42
CA VAL A 175 -15.03 -0.39 -4.80
C VAL A 175 -15.95 -1.48 -5.30
N LEU A 176 -16.72 -1.18 -6.34
CA LEU A 176 -17.80 -2.04 -6.84
C LEU A 176 -18.79 -2.36 -5.71
N ASP A 177 -18.92 -3.64 -5.33
CA ASP A 177 -19.78 -4.16 -4.28
C ASP A 177 -19.05 -4.38 -2.94
N VAL A 178 -17.73 -4.14 -2.89
CA VAL A 178 -16.92 -4.28 -1.68
C VAL A 178 -16.89 -2.96 -0.91
N LYS A 179 -17.56 -2.94 0.24
CA LYS A 179 -17.56 -1.80 1.18
C LYS A 179 -16.45 -1.92 2.20
N ALA A 180 -15.91 -0.78 2.62
CA ALA A 180 -14.96 -0.73 3.72
C ALA A 180 -15.62 -1.11 5.05
N GLY A 181 -14.83 -1.77 5.89
CA GLY A 181 -15.19 -2.09 7.27
C GLY A 181 -13.96 -2.05 8.16
N ARG A 182 -14.03 -2.80 9.27
CA ARG A 182 -12.92 -3.00 10.20
C ARG A 182 -12.37 -4.43 10.23
N VAL A 183 -13.00 -5.35 9.50
CA VAL A 183 -12.66 -6.77 9.52
C VAL A 183 -11.60 -7.03 8.46
N SER A 184 -10.40 -7.43 8.93
CA SER A 184 -9.34 -7.99 8.09
C SER A 184 -9.38 -9.51 8.13
N ARG A 185 -8.62 -10.16 7.24
CA ARG A 185 -8.55 -11.62 7.14
C ARG A 185 -7.18 -12.14 7.55
N GLY A 186 -7.15 -13.12 8.43
CA GLY A 186 -5.94 -13.84 8.82
C GLY A 186 -5.38 -14.78 7.74
N HIS A 187 -4.36 -15.54 8.10
CA HIS A 187 -3.76 -16.55 7.23
C HIS A 187 -4.81 -17.59 6.81
N ARG A 188 -4.89 -17.92 5.51
CA ARG A 188 -5.97 -18.72 4.92
C ARG A 188 -6.26 -20.06 5.63
N PHE A 189 -5.24 -20.69 6.20
CA PHE A 189 -5.35 -21.99 6.86
C PHE A 189 -5.10 -21.96 8.38
N LEU A 190 -4.46 -20.91 8.90
CA LEU A 190 -3.99 -20.88 10.30
C LEU A 190 -4.74 -19.85 11.13
N GLY A 191 -5.08 -18.72 10.51
CA GLY A 191 -5.79 -17.62 11.14
C GLY A 191 -7.28 -17.67 10.84
N LYS A 192 -7.95 -16.65 11.36
CA LYS A 192 -9.36 -16.34 11.11
C LYS A 192 -9.48 -14.86 10.77
N ASP A 193 -10.68 -14.44 10.42
CA ASP A 193 -11.00 -13.02 10.32
C ASP A 193 -10.85 -12.35 11.68
N THR A 194 -10.38 -11.10 11.69
CA THR A 194 -10.12 -10.33 12.91
C THR A 194 -10.53 -8.87 12.71
N GLU A 195 -11.00 -8.24 13.78
CA GLU A 195 -11.32 -6.81 13.76
C GLU A 195 -10.10 -5.97 14.10
N ILE A 196 -9.91 -4.90 13.34
CA ILE A 196 -8.90 -3.89 13.61
C ILE A 196 -9.59 -2.75 14.37
N ALA A 197 -9.23 -2.56 15.65
CA ALA A 197 -9.86 -1.53 16.47
C ALA A 197 -9.32 -0.13 16.14
N THR A 198 -8.00 0.00 15.95
CA THR A 198 -7.32 1.23 15.54
C THR A 198 -6.20 0.93 14.54
N PRO A 199 -5.77 1.90 13.72
CA PRO A 199 -4.64 1.76 12.80
C PRO A 199 -3.34 1.24 13.45
N GLU A 200 -3.06 1.62 14.69
CA GLU A 200 -1.86 1.21 15.43
C GLU A 200 -1.86 -0.29 15.77
N GLN A 201 -3.03 -0.89 15.94
CA GLN A 201 -3.17 -2.31 16.29
C GLN A 201 -3.10 -3.23 15.06
N TYR A 202 -3.02 -2.69 13.85
CA TYR A 202 -3.12 -3.44 12.60
C TYR A 202 -2.15 -4.63 12.52
N GLU A 203 -0.86 -4.37 12.78
CA GLU A 203 0.20 -5.39 12.70
C GLU A 203 0.01 -6.47 13.76
N GLN A 204 -0.27 -6.08 15.01
CA GLN A 204 -0.46 -7.01 16.12
C GLN A 204 -1.69 -7.91 15.89
N ALA A 205 -2.83 -7.31 15.53
CA ALA A 205 -4.07 -8.05 15.29
C ALA A 205 -3.92 -9.10 14.19
N LEU A 206 -3.12 -8.80 13.15
CA LEU A 206 -2.83 -9.73 12.06
C LEU A 206 -1.74 -10.75 12.41
N ALA A 207 -0.75 -10.38 13.21
CA ALA A 207 0.26 -11.31 13.73
C ALA A 207 -0.40 -12.42 14.58
N GLU A 208 -1.39 -12.08 15.40
CA GLU A 208 -2.20 -13.03 16.17
C GLU A 208 -3.01 -14.00 15.26
N GLN A 209 -3.24 -13.62 14.01
CA GLN A 209 -3.86 -14.44 12.97
C GLN A 209 -2.85 -15.01 11.96
N PHE A 210 -1.59 -15.16 12.36
CA PHE A 210 -0.49 -15.70 11.57
C PHE A 210 -0.22 -14.92 10.28
N VAL A 211 -0.22 -13.59 10.34
CA VAL A 211 0.14 -12.75 9.20
C VAL A 211 1.16 -11.70 9.62
N ILE A 212 2.37 -11.79 9.06
CA ILE A 212 3.38 -10.75 9.16
C ILE A 212 3.18 -9.82 7.97
N VAL A 213 2.58 -8.64 8.22
CA VAL A 213 2.20 -7.70 7.14
C VAL A 213 3.35 -6.84 6.63
N ASN A 214 4.37 -6.62 7.47
CA ASN A 214 5.57 -5.91 7.08
C ASN A 214 6.46 -6.81 6.22
N GLN A 215 6.67 -6.42 4.97
CA GLN A 215 7.41 -7.22 4.00
C GLN A 215 8.89 -7.34 4.37
N ASP A 216 9.50 -6.27 4.89
CA ASP A 216 10.92 -6.24 5.25
C ASP A 216 11.17 -7.10 6.50
N GLU A 217 10.27 -7.05 7.50
CA GLU A 217 10.29 -7.95 8.65
C GLU A 217 10.20 -9.42 8.23
N ARG A 218 9.24 -9.72 7.34
CA ARG A 218 9.05 -11.07 6.82
C ARG A 218 10.26 -11.55 6.02
N LYS A 219 10.86 -10.70 5.19
CA LYS A 219 12.09 -10.99 4.43
C LYS A 219 13.27 -11.29 5.36
N ALA A 220 13.45 -10.48 6.40
CA ALA A 220 14.47 -10.68 7.41
C ALA A 220 14.28 -12.00 8.18
N LEU A 221 13.03 -12.36 8.51
CA LEU A 221 12.71 -13.63 9.15
C LEU A 221 13.05 -14.83 8.27
N VAL A 222 12.69 -14.79 6.98
CA VAL A 222 13.05 -15.86 6.02
C VAL A 222 14.57 -16.02 5.94
N ARG A 223 15.32 -14.93 5.80
CA ARG A 223 16.79 -14.96 5.78
C ARG A 223 17.34 -15.62 7.04
N LYS A 224 16.89 -15.18 8.21
CA LYS A 224 17.34 -15.71 9.50
C LYS A 224 17.10 -17.22 9.58
N GLN A 225 15.92 -17.70 9.19
CA GLN A 225 15.61 -19.12 9.21
C GLN A 225 16.49 -19.93 8.23
N ILE A 226 16.81 -19.38 7.06
CA ILE A 226 17.75 -19.99 6.10
C ILE A 226 19.16 -20.10 6.71
N GLU A 227 19.65 -19.01 7.32
CA GLU A 227 20.98 -18.97 7.96
C GLU A 227 21.08 -19.95 9.14
N GLU A 228 20.02 -20.07 9.96
CA GLU A 228 19.94 -21.05 11.05
C GLU A 228 20.00 -22.49 10.54
N LEU A 229 19.27 -22.80 9.45
CA LEU A 229 19.33 -24.11 8.80
C LEU A 229 20.71 -24.38 8.19
N ALA A 230 21.34 -23.37 7.59
CA ALA A 230 22.67 -23.49 7.02
C ALA A 230 23.71 -23.80 8.11
N ALA A 231 23.69 -23.02 9.21
CA ALA A 231 24.60 -23.21 10.35
C ALA A 231 24.42 -24.58 11.01
N LYS A 232 23.17 -25.02 11.22
CA LYS A 232 22.86 -26.32 11.83
C LYS A 232 23.44 -27.51 11.06
N ASN A 233 23.52 -27.39 9.73
CA ASN A 233 23.97 -28.47 8.85
C ASN A 233 25.39 -28.27 8.29
N ALA A 234 26.12 -27.23 8.75
CA ALA A 234 27.43 -26.84 8.22
C ALA A 234 27.42 -26.61 6.70
N TRP A 235 26.36 -25.96 6.21
CA TRP A 235 26.14 -25.62 4.82
C TRP A 235 26.50 -24.18 4.50
N THR A 236 26.90 -23.95 3.26
CA THR A 236 27.02 -22.63 2.65
C THR A 236 25.83 -22.43 1.73
N VAL A 237 25.05 -21.36 1.96
CA VAL A 237 23.87 -21.02 1.16
C VAL A 237 24.05 -19.61 0.62
N PRO A 238 24.42 -19.45 -0.66
CA PRO A 238 24.46 -18.15 -1.31
C PRO A 238 23.02 -17.60 -1.40
N ILE A 239 22.68 -16.65 -0.53
CA ILE A 239 21.34 -16.05 -0.53
C ILE A 239 21.25 -15.06 -1.68
N ASP A 240 20.50 -15.45 -2.70
CA ASP A 240 20.11 -14.58 -3.80
C ASP A 240 19.01 -13.61 -3.33
N GLU A 241 19.29 -12.31 -3.39
CA GLU A 241 18.39 -11.27 -2.87
C GLU A 241 17.08 -11.14 -3.66
N GLU A 242 17.09 -11.45 -4.96
CA GLU A 242 15.91 -11.44 -5.80
C GLU A 242 15.01 -12.64 -5.48
N LEU A 243 15.61 -13.82 -5.31
CA LEU A 243 14.87 -15.02 -4.86
C LEU A 243 14.28 -14.81 -3.46
N LEU A 244 15.04 -14.20 -2.54
CA LEU A 244 14.55 -13.90 -1.20
C LEU A 244 13.39 -12.90 -1.24
N GLU A 245 13.45 -11.90 -2.12
CA GLU A 245 12.34 -10.97 -2.37
C GLU A 245 11.10 -11.71 -2.91
N GLU A 246 11.27 -12.58 -3.90
CA GLU A 246 10.17 -13.35 -4.48
C GLU A 246 9.53 -14.30 -3.45
N VAL A 247 10.35 -15.08 -2.73
CA VAL A 247 9.90 -16.01 -1.70
C VAL A 247 9.18 -15.25 -0.60
N SER A 248 9.75 -14.17 -0.07
CA SER A 248 9.06 -13.39 0.97
C SER A 248 7.77 -12.70 0.48
N SER A 249 7.63 -12.47 -0.83
CA SER A 249 6.43 -11.88 -1.44
C SER A 249 5.27 -12.85 -1.63
N ILE A 250 5.51 -14.18 -1.56
CA ILE A 250 4.47 -15.23 -1.67
C ILE A 250 4.05 -15.82 -0.32
N LEU A 251 4.55 -15.26 0.79
CA LEU A 251 4.31 -15.75 2.15
C LEU A 251 3.58 -14.69 2.98
N GLU A 252 2.70 -15.13 3.88
CA GLU A 252 2.14 -14.33 4.97
C GLU A 252 2.79 -14.72 6.31
N TYR A 253 3.11 -16.01 6.49
CA TYR A 253 3.78 -16.55 7.67
C TYR A 253 4.85 -17.55 7.26
N PRO A 254 6.14 -17.17 7.25
CA PRO A 254 7.19 -18.01 6.72
C PRO A 254 7.67 -19.06 7.74
N THR A 255 7.78 -20.30 7.28
CA THR A 255 8.59 -21.33 7.96
C THR A 255 9.52 -21.97 6.94
N ALA A 256 10.83 -21.74 7.10
CA ALA A 256 11.85 -22.37 6.28
C ALA A 256 12.04 -23.85 6.64
N PHE A 257 12.38 -24.65 5.64
CA PHE A 257 12.66 -26.07 5.80
C PHE A 257 13.75 -26.50 4.83
N ALA A 258 14.47 -27.56 5.21
CA ALA A 258 15.43 -28.23 4.34
C ALA A 258 14.77 -29.44 3.68
N GLY A 259 15.08 -29.65 2.41
CA GLY A 259 14.69 -30.82 1.63
C GLY A 259 15.90 -31.43 0.90
N THR A 260 15.67 -32.55 0.23
CA THR A 260 16.66 -33.26 -0.57
C THR A 260 16.13 -33.49 -1.97
N PHE A 261 17.01 -33.57 -2.95
CA PHE A 261 16.70 -34.06 -4.30
C PHE A 261 17.60 -35.26 -4.63
N ASP A 262 17.25 -36.02 -5.67
CA ASP A 262 18.00 -37.23 -6.05
C ASP A 262 19.42 -36.86 -6.50
N GLU A 263 20.43 -37.47 -5.87
CA GLU A 263 21.85 -37.24 -6.15
C GLU A 263 22.22 -37.43 -7.61
N LYS A 264 21.47 -38.27 -8.36
CA LYS A 264 21.70 -38.45 -9.79
C LYS A 264 21.61 -37.15 -10.59
N TYR A 265 20.91 -36.12 -10.09
CA TYR A 265 20.80 -34.83 -10.77
C TYR A 265 22.09 -34.00 -10.67
N LEU A 266 23.03 -34.33 -9.78
CA LEU A 266 24.33 -33.67 -9.69
C LEU A 266 25.22 -33.90 -10.93
N VAL A 267 24.85 -34.83 -11.83
CA VAL A 267 25.51 -34.99 -13.14
C VAL A 267 25.12 -33.90 -14.14
N VAL A 268 24.01 -33.20 -13.90
CA VAL A 268 23.57 -32.07 -14.73
C VAL A 268 24.50 -30.89 -14.48
N PRO A 269 24.88 -30.11 -15.51
CA PRO A 269 25.69 -28.91 -15.31
C PRO A 269 25.08 -28.00 -14.23
N GLU A 270 25.90 -27.66 -13.22
CA GLU A 270 25.46 -26.91 -12.04
C GLU A 270 24.63 -25.66 -12.39
N PRO A 271 25.02 -24.79 -13.35
CA PRO A 271 24.21 -23.61 -13.68
C PRO A 271 22.78 -23.97 -14.12
N VAL A 272 22.59 -25.09 -14.83
CA VAL A 272 21.26 -25.53 -15.29
C VAL A 272 20.41 -26.00 -14.12
N LEU A 273 21.01 -26.77 -13.20
CA LEU A 273 20.33 -27.27 -12.01
C LEU A 273 19.94 -26.12 -11.07
N VAL A 274 20.88 -25.21 -10.79
CA VAL A 274 20.68 -24.03 -9.93
C VAL A 274 19.58 -23.13 -10.50
N THR A 275 19.60 -22.81 -11.80
CA THR A 275 18.55 -21.99 -12.42
C THR A 275 17.19 -22.68 -12.34
N SER A 276 17.10 -23.98 -12.61
CA SER A 276 15.82 -24.72 -12.50
C SER A 276 15.26 -24.69 -11.08
N MET A 277 16.12 -24.92 -10.08
CA MET A 277 15.76 -24.89 -8.66
C MET A 277 15.31 -23.50 -8.21
N LYS A 278 16.00 -22.44 -8.64
CA LYS A 278 15.63 -21.05 -8.34
C LYS A 278 14.30 -20.67 -8.98
N GLU A 279 14.21 -20.76 -10.31
CA GLU A 279 13.11 -20.17 -11.08
C GLU A 279 11.79 -20.96 -10.99
N HIS A 280 11.86 -22.29 -10.90
CA HIS A 280 10.65 -23.12 -10.94
C HIS A 280 10.19 -23.58 -9.55
N GLN A 281 11.14 -23.79 -8.63
CA GLN A 281 10.86 -24.35 -7.32
C GLN A 281 11.06 -23.36 -6.16
N ARG A 282 11.67 -22.20 -6.43
CA ARG A 282 12.02 -21.19 -5.42
C ARG A 282 12.87 -21.78 -4.29
N TYR A 283 13.86 -22.57 -4.68
CA TYR A 283 14.78 -23.25 -3.78
C TYR A 283 16.10 -22.48 -3.67
N PHE A 284 16.59 -22.36 -2.44
CA PHE A 284 17.96 -21.93 -2.16
C PHE A 284 18.86 -23.17 -2.19
N VAL A 285 19.84 -23.15 -3.09
CA VAL A 285 20.79 -24.25 -3.26
C VAL A 285 21.82 -24.27 -2.13
N VAL A 286 22.30 -25.47 -1.84
CA VAL A 286 23.20 -25.75 -0.71
C VAL A 286 24.57 -26.19 -1.23
N TYR A 287 25.63 -25.63 -0.66
CA TYR A 287 27.01 -26.01 -0.92
C TYR A 287 27.69 -26.50 0.36
N ASN A 288 28.72 -27.32 0.23
CA ASN A 288 29.59 -27.66 1.35
C ASN A 288 30.74 -26.63 1.50
N ALA A 289 31.59 -26.82 2.53
CA ALA A 289 32.74 -25.96 2.79
C ALA A 289 33.80 -25.92 1.68
N LYS A 290 33.78 -26.89 0.75
CA LYS A 290 34.67 -26.92 -0.42
C LYS A 290 34.09 -26.20 -1.64
N GLY A 291 32.86 -25.67 -1.53
CA GLY A 291 32.15 -25.04 -2.65
C GLY A 291 31.50 -26.04 -3.62
N GLU A 292 31.29 -27.29 -3.20
CA GLU A 292 30.64 -28.31 -4.03
C GLU A 292 29.12 -28.32 -3.76
N LEU A 293 28.32 -28.25 -4.82
CA LEU A 293 26.86 -28.34 -4.74
C LEU A 293 26.44 -29.67 -4.07
N GLN A 294 25.50 -29.59 -3.14
CA GLN A 294 24.99 -30.74 -2.39
C GLN A 294 23.56 -31.09 -2.82
N PRO A 295 23.10 -32.34 -2.62
CA PRO A 295 21.74 -32.80 -2.96
C PRO A 295 20.67 -32.28 -1.99
N TYR A 296 20.83 -31.07 -1.46
CA TYR A 296 19.95 -30.43 -0.51
C TYR A 296 19.47 -29.08 -1.04
N PHE A 297 18.32 -28.66 -0.54
CA PHE A 297 17.82 -27.31 -0.76
C PHE A 297 17.16 -26.78 0.50
N ILE A 298 17.04 -25.47 0.59
CA ILE A 298 16.18 -24.79 1.55
C ILE A 298 15.05 -24.10 0.79
N SER A 299 13.85 -24.18 1.33
CA SER A 299 12.70 -23.41 0.84
C SER A 299 11.87 -22.93 2.04
N ALA A 300 10.84 -22.13 1.78
CA ALA A 300 9.96 -21.62 2.81
C ALA A 300 8.51 -21.90 2.45
N ARG A 301 7.74 -22.34 3.44
CA ARG A 301 6.29 -22.52 3.29
C ARG A 301 5.53 -21.35 3.89
N ASN A 302 4.33 -21.12 3.34
CA ASN A 302 3.36 -20.21 3.94
C ASN A 302 2.55 -20.97 5.00
N GLY A 303 3.04 -20.95 6.23
CA GLY A 303 2.44 -21.64 7.37
C GLY A 303 3.42 -21.89 8.52
N ASN A 304 2.96 -22.54 9.58
CA ASN A 304 3.71 -22.82 10.82
C ASN A 304 4.74 -23.95 10.62
N ASP A 305 5.04 -24.81 11.61
CA ASP A 305 5.97 -25.97 11.48
C ASP A 305 5.26 -27.35 11.47
N TYR A 306 3.94 -27.38 11.68
CA TYR A 306 3.13 -28.61 11.65
C TYR A 306 3.36 -29.45 10.38
N MET A 307 3.79 -30.71 10.55
CA MET A 307 4.02 -31.66 9.45
C MET A 307 4.99 -31.14 8.37
N ILE A 308 6.00 -30.35 8.75
CA ILE A 308 6.99 -29.79 7.82
C ILE A 308 7.74 -30.86 7.01
N GLU A 309 7.95 -32.04 7.59
CA GLU A 309 8.58 -33.18 6.90
C GLU A 309 7.77 -33.66 5.69
N ASN A 310 6.43 -33.60 5.76
CA ASN A 310 5.57 -33.99 4.63
C ASN A 310 5.66 -32.95 3.51
N VAL A 311 5.76 -31.66 3.87
CA VAL A 311 6.01 -30.58 2.91
C VAL A 311 7.36 -30.79 2.23
N ALA A 312 8.41 -31.06 3.02
CA ALA A 312 9.73 -31.36 2.49
C ALA A 312 9.68 -32.54 1.50
N LYS A 313 9.08 -33.68 1.88
CA LYS A 313 8.89 -34.87 1.03
C LYS A 313 8.11 -34.59 -0.26
N GLY A 314 7.07 -33.76 -0.20
CA GLY A 314 6.30 -33.37 -1.38
C GLY A 314 7.16 -32.62 -2.41
N ASN A 315 8.01 -31.71 -1.91
CA ASN A 315 8.92 -30.90 -2.71
C ASN A 315 10.11 -31.70 -3.31
N GLN A 316 10.41 -32.90 -2.82
CA GLN A 316 11.44 -33.78 -3.39
C GLN A 316 10.98 -34.50 -4.68
N LYS A 317 9.67 -34.58 -4.91
CA LYS A 317 9.08 -35.33 -6.03
C LYS A 317 8.89 -34.49 -7.29
N VAL A 318 9.15 -33.19 -7.20
CA VAL A 318 8.97 -32.20 -8.27
C VAL A 318 10.33 -31.92 -8.89
#